data_AF-U5S4F6-F1
#
_entry.id   AF-U5S4F6-F1
#
_cell.length_a   1.000
_cell.length_b   1.000
_cell.length_c   1.000
_cell.angle_alpha   90.00
_cell.angle_beta   90.00
_cell.angle_gamma   90.00
#
_symmetry.space_group_name_H-M   'P 1'
#
loop_
_entity.id
_entity.type
_entity.pdbx_description
1 polymer ?
#
loop_
_entity_poly.entity_id
_entity_poly.type
_entity_poly.pdbx_seq_one_letter_code
_entity_poly.pdbx_strand_id
1 'polypeptide(L)'
;LKMVTAVLRFWGAQDVGAHEINEKTQKVFYSADTGGRPYTFADVDNASSDSSHACLIPNKAKTVLTWVVPMSRVGQYSAPDGFNILNKVSMGIGYSMGDIIQNRILSFLGALGYLSISRNCGGMNVAHGNLAGLGEHGRLDYLVNMDYGANVRYTDFVVTDLPIASTKPIDAGIWKFCQTC
;
A
#
# COMPACT_ATOMS: atom_id res chain seq x y z
N LEU A 1 -14.96 4.39 -4.61
CA LEU A 1 -14.42 3.21 -3.88
C LEU A 1 -15.05 1.89 -4.33
N LYS A 2 -16.39 1.73 -4.33
CA LYS A 2 -17.07 0.45 -4.70
C LYS A 2 -16.50 -0.27 -5.95
N MET A 3 -16.34 0.46 -7.06
CA MET A 3 -15.79 -0.10 -8.31
C MET A 3 -14.37 -0.65 -8.13
N VAL A 4 -13.45 0.17 -7.61
CA VAL A 4 -12.05 -0.24 -7.43
C VAL A 4 -11.91 -1.35 -6.39
N THR A 5 -12.74 -1.34 -5.34
CA THR A 5 -12.79 -2.43 -4.37
C THR A 5 -13.21 -3.74 -5.04
N ALA A 6 -14.25 -3.72 -5.88
CA ALA A 6 -14.71 -4.93 -6.56
C ALA A 6 -13.60 -5.58 -7.41
N VAL A 7 -12.88 -4.80 -8.21
CA VAL A 7 -11.79 -5.33 -9.06
C VAL A 7 -10.56 -5.75 -8.26
N LEU A 8 -10.17 -4.99 -7.23
CA LEU A 8 -9.05 -5.35 -6.35
C LEU A 8 -9.34 -6.64 -5.57
N ARG A 9 -10.55 -6.78 -5.01
CA ARG A 9 -10.99 -8.02 -4.34
C ARG A 9 -11.01 -9.19 -5.31
N PHE A 10 -11.51 -8.99 -6.54
CA PHE A 10 -11.46 -10.01 -7.60
C PHE A 10 -10.03 -10.48 -7.92
N TRP A 11 -9.03 -9.60 -7.84
CA TRP A 11 -7.62 -9.95 -8.06
C TRP A 11 -6.89 -10.48 -6.82
N GLY A 12 -7.56 -10.60 -5.68
CA GLY A 12 -7.03 -11.23 -4.48
C GLY A 12 -6.60 -10.28 -3.35
N ALA A 13 -6.82 -8.97 -3.50
CA ALA A 13 -6.68 -8.05 -2.37
C ALA A 13 -7.68 -8.42 -1.26
N GLN A 14 -7.30 -8.24 0.02
CA GLN A 14 -8.17 -8.61 1.14
C GLN A 14 -8.98 -7.45 1.72
N ASP A 15 -8.33 -6.31 1.86
CA ASP A 15 -8.95 -5.09 2.34
C ASP A 15 -8.52 -3.94 1.41
N VAL A 16 -9.37 -2.94 1.24
CA VAL A 16 -9.18 -1.87 0.26
C VAL A 16 -9.64 -0.54 0.85
N GLY A 17 -8.76 0.44 0.80
CA GLY A 17 -9.00 1.77 1.32
C GLY A 17 -8.37 2.83 0.44
N ALA A 18 -8.69 4.09 0.72
CA ALA A 18 -8.11 5.20 0.01
C ALA A 18 -7.92 6.37 0.97
N HIS A 19 -6.91 7.19 0.72
CA HIS A 19 -6.77 8.46 1.41
C HIS A 19 -6.31 9.55 0.44
N GLU A 20 -6.59 10.80 0.82
CA GLU A 20 -6.19 11.96 0.04
C GLU A 20 -4.68 12.25 0.20
N ILE A 21 -4.08 12.77 -0.86
CA ILE A 21 -2.75 13.39 -0.87
C ILE A 21 -2.92 14.89 -0.60
N ASN A 22 -2.39 15.33 0.54
CA ASN A 22 -2.36 16.72 0.98
C ASN A 22 -1.01 17.01 1.64
N GLU A 23 -0.79 18.24 2.09
CA GLU A 23 0.47 18.68 2.72
C GLU A 23 0.93 17.80 3.90
N LYS A 24 0.00 17.15 4.62
CA LYS A 24 0.33 16.25 5.73
C LYS A 24 0.66 14.85 5.25
N THR A 25 -0.15 14.30 4.34
CA THR A 25 0.02 12.92 3.86
C THR A 25 1.16 12.80 2.85
N GLN A 26 1.58 13.88 2.17
CA GLN A 26 2.79 13.89 1.35
C GLN A 26 4.06 13.50 2.13
N LYS A 27 4.08 13.70 3.46
CA LYS A 27 5.23 13.35 4.31
C LYS A 27 5.51 11.85 4.40
N VAL A 28 4.57 11.00 3.98
CA VAL A 28 4.76 9.54 3.96
C VAL A 28 5.33 9.06 2.63
N PHE A 29 5.56 9.96 1.67
CA PHE A 29 6.36 9.70 0.48
C PHE A 29 7.85 9.82 0.83
N TYR A 30 8.68 9.01 0.18
CA TYR A 30 10.12 9.07 0.37
C TYR A 30 10.67 10.41 -0.14
N SER A 31 11.69 10.94 0.53
CA SER A 31 12.35 12.17 0.07
C SER A 31 13.20 11.91 -1.19
N ALA A 32 13.89 10.77 -1.24
CA ALA A 32 14.75 10.38 -2.35
C ALA A 32 14.86 8.85 -2.48
N ASP A 33 15.27 8.38 -3.66
CA ASP A 33 15.67 6.99 -3.86
C ASP A 33 17.06 6.70 -3.25
N THR A 34 17.52 5.45 -3.37
CA THR A 34 18.84 5.02 -2.85
C THR A 34 20.03 5.73 -3.50
N GLY A 35 19.83 6.35 -4.67
CA GLY A 35 20.82 7.16 -5.37
C GLY A 35 20.75 8.65 -5.05
N GLY A 36 19.84 9.06 -4.16
CA GLY A 36 19.64 10.46 -3.79
C GLY A 36 18.78 11.27 -4.77
N ARG A 37 18.16 10.62 -5.78
CA ARG A 37 17.24 11.33 -6.69
C ARG A 37 15.91 11.57 -5.98
N PRO A 38 15.39 12.81 -5.92
CA PRO A 38 14.17 13.11 -5.18
C PRO A 38 12.91 12.55 -5.83
N TYR A 39 11.91 12.28 -4.99
CA TYR A 39 10.51 12.16 -5.40
C TYR A 39 9.85 13.54 -5.23
N THR A 40 9.34 14.12 -6.31
CA THR A 40 8.90 15.52 -6.32
C THR A 40 7.49 15.65 -6.86
N PHE A 41 6.62 16.36 -6.12
CA PHE A 41 5.31 16.75 -6.60
C PHE A 41 5.42 18.01 -7.49
N ALA A 42 4.85 17.96 -8.69
CA ALA A 42 4.99 19.02 -9.69
C ALA A 42 3.74 19.18 -10.57
N ASP A 43 3.61 20.34 -11.21
CA ASP A 43 2.56 20.63 -12.20
C ASP A 43 2.94 20.04 -13.56
N VAL A 44 2.88 18.70 -13.65
CA VAL A 44 3.13 17.91 -14.86
C VAL A 44 1.94 17.03 -15.18
N ASP A 45 1.78 16.66 -16.44
CA ASP A 45 0.62 15.87 -16.87
C ASP A 45 0.70 14.39 -16.49
N ASN A 46 1.89 13.80 -16.51
CA ASN A 46 2.11 12.40 -16.26
C ASN A 46 3.28 12.21 -15.32
N ALA A 47 3.27 11.09 -14.57
CA ALA A 47 4.43 10.72 -13.80
C ALA A 47 5.58 10.29 -14.70
N SER A 48 6.80 10.68 -14.34
CA SER A 48 8.01 10.34 -15.07
C SER A 48 9.20 10.23 -14.13
N SER A 49 10.25 9.53 -14.57
CA SER A 49 11.52 9.41 -13.87
C SER A 49 12.65 9.75 -14.83
N ASP A 50 13.69 10.43 -14.37
CA ASP A 50 14.84 10.81 -15.18
C ASP A 50 16.16 10.72 -14.37
N SER A 51 17.25 11.24 -14.93
CA SER A 51 18.57 11.24 -14.27
C SER A 51 18.63 12.11 -13.00
N SER A 52 17.73 13.08 -12.87
CA SER A 52 17.65 14.04 -11.77
C SER A 52 16.54 13.75 -10.76
N HIS A 53 15.47 13.07 -11.15
CA HIS A 53 14.32 12.76 -10.29
C HIS A 53 14.01 11.26 -10.30
N ALA A 54 13.81 10.68 -9.11
CA ALA A 54 13.34 9.31 -8.98
C ALA A 54 11.91 9.18 -9.50
N CYS A 55 11.06 10.16 -9.18
CA CYS A 55 9.78 10.35 -9.83
C CYS A 55 9.28 11.79 -9.69
N LEU A 56 8.76 12.35 -10.79
CA LEU A 56 7.91 13.53 -10.80
C LEU A 56 6.46 13.06 -10.67
N ILE A 57 5.78 13.45 -9.60
CA ILE A 57 4.40 13.06 -9.30
C ILE A 57 3.48 14.24 -9.65
N PRO A 58 2.52 14.08 -10.57
CA PRO A 58 1.54 15.12 -10.89
C PRO A 58 0.75 15.61 -9.68
N ASN A 59 0.69 16.93 -9.45
CA ASN A 59 -0.15 17.53 -8.39
C ASN A 59 -1.65 17.20 -8.53
N LYS A 60 -2.11 16.84 -9.73
CA LYS A 60 -3.49 16.40 -9.97
C LYS A 60 -3.78 15.00 -9.41
N ALA A 61 -2.75 14.19 -9.13
CA ALA A 61 -2.91 12.88 -8.53
C ALA A 61 -3.13 13.03 -7.01
N LYS A 62 -4.40 13.20 -6.63
CA LYS A 62 -4.81 13.54 -5.25
C LYS A 62 -5.20 12.35 -4.39
N THR A 63 -5.17 11.14 -4.94
CA THR A 63 -5.68 9.95 -4.27
C THR A 63 -4.59 8.88 -4.18
N VAL A 64 -4.38 8.36 -2.98
CA VAL A 64 -3.74 7.05 -2.77
C VAL A 64 -4.85 6.01 -2.65
N LEU A 65 -4.85 5.01 -3.52
CA LEU A 65 -5.66 3.80 -3.39
C LEU A 65 -4.75 2.68 -2.87
N THR A 66 -5.09 2.07 -1.74
CA THR A 66 -4.25 1.08 -1.08
C THR A 66 -5.03 -0.17 -0.70
N TRP A 67 -4.34 -1.31 -0.61
CA TRP A 67 -4.96 -2.59 -0.31
C TRP A 67 -4.03 -3.56 0.43
N VAL A 68 -4.63 -4.50 1.15
CA VAL A 68 -3.93 -5.55 1.90
C VAL A 68 -3.69 -6.79 1.02
N VAL A 69 -2.44 -7.26 1.02
CA VAL A 69 -2.05 -8.58 0.52
C VAL A 69 -1.55 -9.41 1.70
N PRO A 70 -2.32 -10.39 2.20
CA PRO A 70 -1.92 -11.22 3.33
C PRO A 70 -0.90 -12.28 2.91
N MET A 71 -0.26 -12.87 3.91
CA MET A 71 0.47 -14.12 3.77
C MET A 71 -0.43 -15.31 4.12
N SER A 72 -0.06 -16.50 3.67
CA SER A 72 -0.63 -17.74 4.20
C SER A 72 -0.27 -17.92 5.67
N ARG A 73 -1.23 -18.42 6.47
CA ARG A 73 -1.03 -18.80 7.88
C ARG A 73 -0.39 -20.19 8.05
N VAL A 74 0.08 -20.81 6.96
CA VAL A 74 0.61 -22.18 6.95
C VAL A 74 1.65 -22.45 8.05
N GLY A 75 2.48 -21.46 8.40
CA GLY A 75 3.47 -21.58 9.47
C GLY A 75 2.91 -21.96 10.82
N GLN A 76 1.76 -21.39 11.18
CA GLN A 76 1.08 -21.65 12.45
C GLN A 76 0.64 -23.12 12.58
N TYR A 77 0.46 -23.82 11.46
CA TYR A 77 0.07 -25.23 11.42
C TYR A 77 1.22 -26.18 11.19
N SER A 78 2.44 -25.68 10.92
CA SER A 78 3.55 -26.49 10.44
C SER A 78 4.87 -26.29 11.22
N ALA A 79 4.88 -25.46 12.26
CA ALA A 79 6.00 -25.33 13.20
C ALA A 79 5.51 -24.84 14.59
N PRO A 80 6.09 -25.31 15.71
CA PRO A 80 5.70 -24.89 17.07
C PRO A 80 5.87 -23.39 17.35
N ASP A 81 6.90 -22.77 16.78
CA ASP A 81 7.17 -21.32 16.85
C ASP A 81 6.52 -20.54 15.70
N GLY A 82 5.79 -21.23 14.82
CA GLY A 82 5.17 -20.65 13.63
C GLY A 82 6.14 -20.33 12.50
N PHE A 83 7.44 -20.63 12.59
CA PHE A 83 8.45 -20.26 11.59
C PHE A 83 9.11 -21.48 10.94
N ASN A 84 9.02 -21.58 9.61
CA ASN A 84 9.64 -22.64 8.82
C ASN A 84 9.77 -22.25 7.34
N ILE A 85 10.23 -23.17 6.49
CA ILE A 85 10.39 -22.95 5.05
C ILE A 85 9.09 -22.52 4.35
N LEU A 86 7.93 -23.06 4.76
CA LEU A 86 6.64 -22.70 4.16
C LEU A 86 6.26 -21.24 4.44
N ASN A 87 6.68 -20.68 5.57
CA ASN A 87 6.53 -19.24 5.82
C ASN A 87 7.36 -18.40 4.85
N LYS A 88 8.60 -18.79 4.57
CA LYS A 88 9.43 -18.08 3.57
C LYS A 88 8.82 -18.13 2.18
N VAL A 89 8.29 -19.30 1.78
CA VAL A 89 7.57 -19.45 0.52
C VAL A 89 6.31 -18.58 0.49
N SER A 90 5.55 -18.56 1.59
CA SER A 90 4.36 -17.71 1.77
C SER A 90 4.68 -16.21 1.60
N MET A 91 5.82 -15.74 2.13
CA MET A 91 6.30 -14.38 1.91
C MET A 91 6.54 -14.11 0.43
N GLY A 92 7.26 -15.00 -0.27
CA GLY A 92 7.54 -14.87 -1.70
C GLY A 92 6.27 -14.81 -2.55
N ILE A 93 5.28 -15.66 -2.25
CA ILE A 93 3.97 -15.64 -2.90
C ILE A 93 3.27 -14.30 -2.67
N GLY A 94 3.31 -13.76 -1.44
CA GLY A 94 2.72 -12.46 -1.14
C GLY A 94 3.32 -11.32 -1.96
N TYR A 95 4.64 -11.33 -2.21
CA TYR A 95 5.31 -10.37 -3.10
C TYR A 95 4.83 -10.51 -4.54
N SER A 96 4.80 -11.75 -5.07
CA SER A 96 4.29 -12.02 -6.43
C SER A 96 2.83 -11.58 -6.60
N MET A 97 1.99 -11.82 -5.59
CA MET A 97 0.60 -11.39 -5.61
C MET A 97 0.47 -9.86 -5.57
N GLY A 98 1.31 -9.17 -4.79
CA GLY A 98 1.40 -7.71 -4.79
C GLY A 98 1.66 -7.17 -6.20
N ASP A 99 2.67 -7.68 -6.88
CA ASP A 99 3.03 -7.26 -8.24
C ASP A 99 1.94 -7.56 -9.27
N ILE A 100 1.29 -8.73 -9.18
CA ILE A 100 0.19 -9.10 -10.06
C ILE A 100 -0.99 -8.12 -9.89
N ILE A 101 -1.38 -7.83 -8.63
CA ILE A 101 -2.48 -6.90 -8.35
C ILE A 101 -2.11 -5.50 -8.82
N GLN A 102 -0.89 -5.04 -8.53
CA GLN A 102 -0.43 -3.71 -8.90
C GLN A 102 -0.45 -3.50 -10.42
N ASN A 103 0.10 -4.43 -11.21
CA ASN A 103 0.06 -4.30 -12.68
C ASN A 103 -1.37 -4.28 -13.25
N ARG A 104 -2.28 -5.04 -12.65
CA ARG A 104 -3.69 -5.10 -13.06
C ARG A 104 -4.44 -3.80 -12.76
N ILE A 105 -4.31 -3.27 -11.53
CA ILE A 105 -4.95 -2.01 -11.18
C ILE A 105 -4.34 -0.85 -11.97
N LEU A 106 -3.03 -0.91 -12.26
CA LEU A 106 -2.37 0.10 -13.07
C LEU A 106 -3.00 0.21 -14.46
N SER A 107 -3.11 -0.94 -15.13
CA SER A 107 -3.71 -1.07 -16.46
C SER A 107 -5.20 -0.70 -16.45
N PHE A 108 -5.94 -1.10 -15.42
CA PHE A 108 -7.37 -0.83 -15.31
C PHE A 108 -7.66 0.67 -15.17
N LEU A 109 -6.95 1.37 -14.29
CA LEU A 109 -7.13 2.83 -14.13
C LEU A 109 -6.70 3.57 -15.40
N GLY A 110 -5.61 3.15 -16.04
CA GLY A 110 -5.16 3.71 -17.31
C GLY A 110 -6.18 3.52 -18.44
N ALA A 111 -6.80 2.34 -18.53
CA ALA A 111 -7.85 2.07 -19.51
C ALA A 111 -9.13 2.89 -19.29
N LEU A 112 -9.38 3.33 -18.05
CA LEU A 112 -10.46 4.26 -17.71
C LEU A 112 -10.07 5.74 -17.95
N GLY A 113 -8.83 6.01 -18.36
CA GLY A 113 -8.33 7.37 -18.63
C GLY A 113 -7.84 8.12 -17.40
N TYR A 114 -7.64 7.43 -16.27
CA TYR A 114 -7.08 8.04 -15.05
C TYR A 114 -5.56 7.86 -14.98
N LEU A 115 -4.91 8.80 -14.29
CA LEU A 115 -3.53 8.62 -13.88
C LEU A 115 -3.39 7.36 -13.03
N SER A 116 -2.30 6.65 -13.27
CA SER A 116 -2.07 5.35 -12.67
C SER A 116 -0.59 5.19 -12.39
N ILE A 117 -0.20 5.56 -11.18
CA ILE A 117 1.20 5.67 -10.77
C ILE A 117 1.48 4.57 -9.76
N SER A 118 2.50 3.76 -10.05
CA SER A 118 2.84 2.62 -9.20
C SER A 118 3.55 3.06 -7.92
N ARG A 119 3.65 2.14 -6.95
CA ARG A 119 4.44 2.33 -5.72
C ARG A 119 5.91 2.68 -5.98
N ASN A 120 6.42 2.48 -7.20
CA ASN A 120 7.80 2.83 -7.56
C ASN A 120 8.06 4.34 -7.53
N CYS A 121 7.00 5.17 -7.60
CA CYS A 121 7.10 6.60 -7.35
C CYS A 121 7.18 6.97 -5.85
N GLY A 122 7.63 6.02 -5.03
CA GLY A 122 7.91 6.19 -3.61
C GLY A 122 6.66 6.21 -2.74
N GLY A 123 6.85 5.96 -1.44
CA GLY A 123 5.75 5.88 -0.48
C GLY A 123 5.93 4.78 0.56
N MET A 124 5.66 5.10 1.81
CA MET A 124 5.67 4.15 2.91
C MET A 124 4.37 3.33 2.89
N ASN A 125 4.42 2.12 2.31
CA ASN A 125 3.30 1.16 2.23
C ASN A 125 2.45 1.09 3.51
N VAL A 126 3.10 0.85 4.66
CA VAL A 126 2.44 0.72 5.97
C VAL A 126 1.71 2.01 6.36
N ALA A 127 2.31 3.17 6.10
CA ALA A 127 1.72 4.46 6.44
C ALA A 127 0.46 4.73 5.60
N HIS A 128 0.48 4.41 4.30
CA HIS A 128 -0.70 4.52 3.44
C HIS A 128 -1.85 3.64 3.94
N GLY A 129 -1.54 2.41 4.35
CA GLY A 129 -2.51 1.51 4.96
C GLY A 129 -3.15 2.06 6.23
N ASN A 130 -2.34 2.60 7.14
CA ASN A 130 -2.82 3.20 8.38
C ASN A 130 -3.72 4.43 8.10
N LEU A 131 -3.29 5.31 7.19
CA LEU A 131 -4.04 6.50 6.80
C LEU A 131 -5.38 6.15 6.14
N ALA A 132 -5.44 5.03 5.42
CA ALA A 132 -6.65 4.50 4.81
C ALA A 132 -7.48 3.61 5.76
N GLY A 133 -7.07 3.41 7.01
CA GLY A 133 -7.82 2.60 7.98
C GLY A 133 -7.79 1.10 7.75
N LEU A 134 -6.79 0.58 7.04
CA LEU A 134 -6.62 -0.86 6.78
C LEU A 134 -6.02 -1.61 7.98
N GLY A 135 -5.63 -0.90 9.03
CA GLY A 135 -5.02 -1.43 10.23
C GLY A 135 -4.43 -0.33 11.08
N GLU A 136 -3.79 -0.71 12.18
CA GLU A 136 -2.99 0.19 13.01
C GLU A 136 -1.52 -0.22 13.00
N HIS A 137 -0.65 0.75 13.25
CA HIS A 137 0.77 0.49 13.39
C HIS A 137 1.06 -0.25 14.71
N GLY A 138 1.68 -1.42 14.63
CA GLY A 138 2.06 -2.23 15.78
C GLY A 138 3.50 -2.02 16.25
N ARG A 139 3.85 -2.58 17.43
CA ARG A 139 5.23 -2.56 18.00
C ARG A 139 6.27 -3.11 17.02
N LEU A 140 5.88 -4.06 16.18
CA LEU A 140 6.73 -4.71 15.18
C LEU A 140 6.98 -3.85 13.91
N ASP A 141 6.62 -2.57 13.94
CA ASP A 141 6.76 -1.60 12.84
C ASP A 141 5.90 -1.93 11.59
N TYR A 142 4.98 -2.88 11.70
CA TYR A 142 4.08 -3.27 10.61
C TYR A 142 2.66 -2.77 10.84
N LEU A 143 1.89 -2.71 9.75
CA LEU A 143 0.45 -2.62 9.82
C LEU A 143 -0.11 -3.94 10.38
N VAL A 144 -0.91 -3.82 11.45
CA VAL A 144 -1.68 -4.91 12.03
C VAL A 144 -3.13 -4.71 11.60
N ASN A 145 -3.60 -5.58 10.72
CA ASN A 145 -4.96 -5.56 10.21
C ASN A 145 -5.92 -6.29 11.16
N MET A 146 -7.19 -5.90 11.19
CA MET A 146 -8.21 -6.49 12.08
C MET A 146 -8.46 -7.97 11.83
N ASP A 147 -8.44 -8.41 10.57
CA ASP A 147 -8.76 -9.79 10.18
C ASP A 147 -7.50 -10.65 10.02
N TYR A 148 -6.39 -10.04 9.61
CA TYR A 148 -5.13 -10.73 9.28
C TYR A 148 -4.03 -10.56 10.32
N GLY A 149 -4.20 -9.65 11.29
CA GLY A 149 -3.17 -9.30 12.25
C GLY A 149 -1.91 -8.77 11.55
N ALA A 150 -0.75 -9.10 12.11
CA ALA A 150 0.55 -8.81 11.51
C ALA A 150 0.89 -9.69 10.28
N ASN A 151 0.01 -10.62 9.88
CA ASN A 151 0.27 -11.56 8.77
C ASN A 151 -0.02 -10.94 7.39
N VAL A 152 0.38 -9.68 7.22
CA VAL A 152 0.23 -8.88 6.01
C VAL A 152 1.58 -8.80 5.32
N ARG A 153 1.65 -9.17 4.03
CA ARG A 153 2.88 -9.02 3.26
C ARG A 153 3.06 -7.59 2.79
N TYR A 154 2.01 -7.06 2.17
CA TYR A 154 1.96 -5.72 1.65
C TYR A 154 0.70 -5.01 2.06
N THR A 155 0.87 -3.72 2.36
CA THR A 155 -0.19 -2.75 2.14
C THR A 155 0.20 -1.97 0.89
N ASP A 156 -0.04 -2.57 -0.27
CA ASP A 156 0.41 -2.02 -1.55
C ASP A 156 -0.52 -0.86 -1.95
N PHE A 157 -0.09 -0.02 -2.87
CA PHE A 157 -0.84 1.16 -3.27
C PHE A 157 -0.57 1.58 -4.72
N VAL A 158 -1.46 2.44 -5.23
CA VAL A 158 -1.25 3.27 -6.41
C VAL A 158 -1.65 4.71 -6.11
N VAL A 159 -1.04 5.64 -6.85
CA VAL A 159 -1.41 7.06 -6.83
C VAL A 159 -2.18 7.37 -8.11
N THR A 160 -3.31 8.08 -7.98
CA THR A 160 -4.24 8.34 -9.08
C THR A 160 -4.96 9.67 -8.91
N ASP A 161 -5.52 10.19 -10.00
CA ASP A 161 -6.44 11.33 -10.03
C ASP A 161 -7.92 10.90 -10.05
N LEU A 162 -8.20 9.59 -10.02
CA LEU A 162 -9.57 9.08 -9.86
C LEU A 162 -10.16 9.62 -8.53
N PRO A 163 -11.33 10.30 -8.56
CA PRO A 163 -11.96 10.83 -7.36
C PRO A 163 -12.57 9.70 -6.53
N ILE A 164 -11.85 9.26 -5.50
CA ILE A 164 -12.29 8.23 -4.56
C ILE A 164 -12.51 8.89 -3.20
N ALA A 165 -13.67 8.65 -2.59
CA ALA A 165 -13.88 9.04 -1.20
C ALA A 165 -12.87 8.33 -0.28
N SER A 166 -12.16 9.10 0.53
CA SER A 166 -11.21 8.59 1.52
C SER A 166 -11.92 7.73 2.56
N THR A 167 -11.30 6.61 2.92
CA THR A 167 -11.57 5.88 4.15
C THR A 167 -10.86 6.57 5.32
N LYS A 168 -11.31 6.30 6.55
CA LYS A 168 -10.79 6.94 7.75
C LYS A 168 -9.83 6.01 8.49
N PRO A 169 -8.75 6.53 9.09
CA PRO A 169 -7.97 5.78 10.07
C PRO A 169 -8.84 5.20 11.17
N ILE A 170 -8.38 4.10 11.77
CA ILE A 170 -9.07 3.38 12.85
C ILE A 170 -8.28 3.49 14.16
N ASP A 171 -8.98 3.32 15.29
CA ASP A 171 -8.40 3.02 16.62
C ASP A 171 -9.05 1.72 17.09
N ALA A 172 -8.34 0.61 16.96
CA ALA A 172 -8.75 -0.71 17.41
C ALA A 172 -8.07 -1.10 18.73
N GLY A 173 -7.32 -0.18 19.34
CA GLY A 173 -6.55 -0.42 20.55
C GLY A 173 -5.26 -1.22 20.34
N ILE A 174 -4.84 -1.48 19.09
CA ILE A 174 -3.61 -2.24 18.80
C ILE A 174 -2.39 -1.49 19.32
N TRP A 175 -2.32 -0.17 19.10
CA TRP A 175 -1.21 0.64 19.61
C TRP A 175 -1.15 0.59 21.14
N LYS A 176 -2.29 0.69 21.83
CA LYS A 176 -2.38 0.61 23.31
C LYS A 176 -1.94 -0.76 23.82
N PHE A 177 -2.41 -1.84 23.19
CA PHE A 177 -1.97 -3.20 23.50
C PHE A 177 -0.45 -3.36 23.31
N CYS A 178 0.06 -2.83 22.21
CA CYS A 178 1.48 -2.81 21.89
C CYS A 178 2.34 -1.98 22.85
N GLN A 179 1.80 -1.25 23.83
CA GLN A 179 2.61 -0.58 24.84
C GLN A 179 3.04 -1.54 25.96
N THR A 180 2.18 -2.50 26.31
CA THR A 180 2.35 -3.36 27.48
C THR A 180 2.53 -4.84 27.16
N CYS A 181 2.42 -5.24 25.89
CA CYS A 181 2.68 -6.62 25.47
C CYS A 181 4.17 -6.99 25.49
#